data_AF-B4PA26-F1
#
_entry.id   AF-B4PA26-F1
#
_cell.length_a   1.000
_cell.length_b   1.000
_cell.length_c   1.000
_cell.angle_alpha   90.00
_cell.angle_beta   90.00
_cell.angle_gamma   90.00
#
_symmetry.space_group_name_H-M   'P 1'
#
loop_
_entity.id
_entity.type
_entity.pdbx_description
1 polymer ?
#
loop_
_entity_poly.entity_id
_entity_poly.type
_entity_poly.pdbx_seq_one_letter_code
_entity_poly.pdbx_strand_id
1 'polypeptide(L)'
;MAVLYFFREPETVFDCAGFICVLQFLMGCNGFGIRGSNFKITWASRIYSMSVVMVALLCLFGSLSVLLAAEDVQERLAKADNLVLSISVLELVMSTVVFVVTVISLQVFARRHLGIYQRLAALDSRLMADFGANLNYRKMLRKNIALLGIVTIIYLMAINSAAFQVASGHRALFLLFALSYTIVTGGPHFTGYVHMTLAEMLGIRLRLLQQLLQPEFLNWRFPQQHVQELHIRQVVSMVQELHYLVQEINRVYALSLWAAMAHDLAISTSELYILFGQSVGIGQQNEEENSSSYRMLGYMALCMIPPLYKLLIAPFYCDRTIYEARKCLRLVEKLDEWFPQKPTLRPLVESLMSWRIQAKIQFTSGLDVVLDRKVIGLFTSILVNYLLILISFAMTQKMGEQIEQQKIALQEWIGF
;
A
#
# COMPACT_ATOMS: atom_id res chain seq x y z
N MET A 1 -2.84 3.05 -25.06
CA MET A 1 -1.65 2.48 -25.74
C MET A 1 -0.53 3.50 -25.97
N ALA A 2 -0.79 4.81 -26.08
CA ALA A 2 0.24 5.84 -26.37
C ALA A 2 1.23 6.14 -25.22
N VAL A 3 0.86 5.94 -23.95
CA VAL A 3 1.74 6.20 -22.78
C VAL A 3 2.95 5.24 -22.70
N LEU A 4 2.93 4.13 -23.46
CA LEU A 4 3.96 3.09 -23.40
C LEU A 4 5.18 3.35 -24.30
N TYR A 5 5.15 4.34 -25.18
CA TYR A 5 6.30 4.69 -26.04
C TYR A 5 7.38 5.50 -25.31
N PHE A 6 7.05 6.12 -24.18
CA PHE A 6 7.98 6.96 -23.41
C PHE A 6 8.87 6.17 -22.45
N PHE A 7 8.56 4.90 -22.19
CA PHE A 7 9.31 4.08 -21.24
C PHE A 7 10.28 3.14 -21.98
N ARG A 8 11.57 3.25 -21.64
CA ARG A 8 12.62 2.32 -22.08
C ARG A 8 12.23 0.89 -21.69
N GLU A 9 12.53 -0.08 -22.56
CA GLU A 9 12.26 -1.48 -22.25
C GLU A 9 13.09 -1.92 -21.02
N PRO A 10 12.44 -2.50 -19.98
CA PRO A 10 13.14 -2.86 -18.76
C PRO A 10 13.93 -4.16 -18.97
N GLU A 11 15.24 -4.09 -18.74
CA GLU A 11 16.16 -5.23 -18.83
C GLU A 11 16.46 -5.82 -17.45
N THR A 12 16.35 -4.99 -16.40
CA THR A 12 16.73 -5.36 -15.03
C THR A 12 15.61 -5.12 -14.01
N VAL A 13 15.78 -5.70 -12.82
CA VAL A 13 14.92 -5.40 -11.65
C VAL A 13 14.92 -3.92 -11.33
N PHE A 14 16.07 -3.26 -11.49
CA PHE A 14 16.22 -1.83 -11.22
C PHE A 14 15.39 -1.00 -12.20
N ASP A 15 15.30 -1.38 -13.46
CA ASP A 15 14.44 -0.68 -14.43
C ASP A 15 12.95 -0.87 -14.10
N CYS A 16 12.56 -2.08 -13.68
CA CYS A 16 11.19 -2.39 -13.29
C CYS A 16 10.76 -1.66 -12.01
N ALA A 17 11.63 -1.60 -11.01
CA ALA A 17 11.40 -0.91 -9.74
C ALA A 17 11.70 0.59 -9.81
N GLY A 18 12.43 1.04 -10.83
CA GLY A 18 13.00 2.38 -10.92
C GLY A 18 11.95 3.46 -10.94
N PHE A 19 10.92 3.31 -11.77
CA PHE A 19 9.81 4.26 -11.83
C PHE A 19 9.15 4.44 -10.45
N ILE A 20 8.91 3.33 -9.75
CA ILE A 20 8.29 3.35 -8.43
C ILE A 20 9.21 3.99 -7.39
N CYS A 21 10.47 3.57 -7.33
CA CYS A 21 11.43 4.07 -6.36
C CYS A 21 11.77 5.55 -6.58
N VAL A 22 11.73 6.04 -7.82
CA VAL A 22 11.89 7.48 -8.15
C VAL A 22 10.76 8.29 -7.58
N LEU A 23 9.51 7.83 -7.72
CA LEU A 23 8.37 8.54 -7.15
C LEU A 23 8.43 8.62 -5.63
N GLN A 24 8.79 7.52 -4.95
CA GLN A 24 9.04 7.58 -3.50
C GLN A 24 10.16 8.55 -3.14
N PHE A 25 11.23 8.58 -3.95
CA PHE A 25 12.35 9.49 -3.73
C PHE A 25 11.94 10.95 -3.92
N LEU A 26 11.13 11.25 -4.94
CA LEU A 26 10.58 12.59 -5.20
C LEU A 26 9.62 13.04 -4.10
N MET A 27 8.91 12.11 -3.44
CA MET A 27 8.06 12.39 -2.27
C MET A 27 8.84 12.43 -0.94
N GLY A 28 10.15 12.19 -0.94
CA GLY A 28 10.98 12.17 0.27
C GLY A 28 10.87 10.89 1.12
N CYS A 29 10.13 9.88 0.65
CA CYS A 29 9.93 8.61 1.35
C CYS A 29 11.04 7.58 1.10
N ASN A 30 12.02 7.87 0.24
CA ASN A 30 13.13 6.95 -0.01
C ASN A 30 14.49 7.58 0.33
N GLY A 31 15.39 6.76 0.90
CA GLY A 31 16.75 7.16 1.29
C GLY A 31 17.81 6.91 0.22
N PHE A 32 17.43 6.34 -0.93
CA PHE A 32 18.29 6.12 -2.09
C PHE A 32 17.66 6.67 -3.37
N GLY A 33 18.51 7.05 -4.31
CA GLY A 33 18.09 7.53 -5.63
C GLY A 33 18.63 6.65 -6.76
N ILE A 34 18.16 6.92 -7.98
CA ILE A 34 18.71 6.32 -9.20
C ILE A 34 19.98 7.08 -9.59
N ARG A 35 21.08 6.35 -9.86
CA ARG A 35 22.27 6.91 -10.50
C ARG A 35 22.75 5.96 -11.60
N GLY A 36 22.44 6.30 -12.84
CA GLY A 36 22.62 5.41 -13.98
C GLY A 36 21.56 4.29 -13.96
N SER A 37 21.98 3.04 -14.17
CA SER A 37 21.09 1.86 -14.12
C SER A 37 20.88 1.25 -12.73
N ASN A 38 21.53 1.79 -11.70
CA ASN A 38 21.54 1.20 -10.36
C ASN A 38 21.06 2.20 -9.29
N PHE A 39 20.49 1.65 -8.21
CA PHE A 39 20.17 2.42 -7.01
C PHE A 39 21.43 2.65 -6.16
N LYS A 40 21.62 3.89 -5.68
CA LYS A 40 22.72 4.25 -4.80
C LYS A 40 22.27 5.17 -3.67
N ILE A 41 22.83 4.94 -2.49
CA ILE A 41 22.72 5.84 -1.35
C ILE A 41 23.88 6.82 -1.42
N THR A 42 23.56 8.12 -1.50
CA THR A 42 24.54 9.20 -1.38
C THR A 42 24.13 10.14 -0.27
N TRP A 43 25.07 10.90 0.26
CA TRP A 43 24.74 11.92 1.26
C TRP A 43 23.81 13.00 0.67
N ALA A 44 24.07 13.41 -0.57
CA ALA A 44 23.22 14.34 -1.31
C ALA A 44 21.77 13.83 -1.48
N SER A 45 21.58 12.54 -1.79
CA SER A 45 20.23 11.97 -1.93
C SER A 45 19.46 11.97 -0.61
N ARG A 46 20.15 11.78 0.53
CA ARG A 46 19.53 11.85 1.85
C ARG A 46 19.14 13.27 2.24
N ILE A 47 20.02 14.25 1.99
CA ILE A 47 19.69 15.66 2.23
C ILE A 47 18.51 16.07 1.38
N TYR A 48 18.54 15.79 0.07
CA TYR A 48 17.44 16.09 -0.83
C TYR A 48 16.11 15.55 -0.29
N SER A 49 16.08 14.27 0.07
CA SER A 49 14.87 13.60 0.56
C SER A 49 14.35 14.24 1.85
N MET A 50 15.23 14.57 2.81
CA MET A 50 14.84 15.28 4.04
C MET A 50 14.41 16.73 3.78
N SER A 51 15.07 17.44 2.86
CA SER A 51 14.69 18.80 2.47
C SER A 51 13.31 18.84 1.82
N VAL A 52 13.00 17.87 0.94
CA VAL A 52 11.66 17.73 0.35
C VAL A 52 10.61 17.53 1.42
N VAL A 53 10.87 16.70 2.43
CA VAL A 53 9.93 16.45 3.54
C VAL A 53 9.69 17.72 4.34
N MET A 54 10.75 18.46 4.68
CA MET A 54 10.61 19.74 5.40
C MET A 54 9.84 20.77 4.58
N VAL A 55 10.13 20.90 3.29
CA VAL A 55 9.41 21.81 2.39
C VAL A 55 7.95 21.39 2.26
N ALA A 56 7.64 20.11 2.08
CA ALA A 56 6.27 19.63 1.98
C ALA A 56 5.46 19.92 3.24
N LEU A 57 6.03 19.72 4.43
CA LEU A 57 5.38 20.04 5.70
C LEU A 57 5.21 21.55 5.90
N LEU A 58 6.23 22.36 5.61
CA LEU A 58 6.13 23.81 5.69
C LEU A 58 5.12 24.37 4.70
N CYS A 59 5.07 23.85 3.48
CA CYS A 59 4.07 24.22 2.49
C CYS A 59 2.66 23.80 2.93
N LEU A 60 2.48 22.59 3.48
CA LEU A 60 1.19 22.12 3.99
C LEU A 60 0.65 23.06 5.09
N PHE A 61 1.40 23.23 6.19
CA PHE A 61 0.96 24.02 7.32
C PHE A 61 0.96 25.52 7.02
N GLY A 62 1.93 26.00 6.24
CA GLY A 62 2.00 27.40 5.81
C GLY A 62 0.81 27.78 4.95
N SER A 63 0.51 27.01 3.90
CA SER A 63 -0.66 27.27 3.05
C SER A 63 -1.96 27.13 3.82
N LEU A 64 -2.11 26.12 4.67
CA LEU A 64 -3.29 25.95 5.52
C LEU A 64 -3.49 27.13 6.46
N SER A 65 -2.44 27.62 7.12
CA SER A 65 -2.53 28.76 8.04
C SER A 65 -3.02 30.03 7.36
N VAL A 66 -2.53 30.30 6.14
CA VAL A 66 -2.97 31.44 5.32
C VAL A 66 -4.41 31.22 4.84
N LEU A 67 -4.78 30.00 4.44
CA LEU A 67 -6.14 29.66 4.03
C LEU A 67 -7.14 29.83 5.17
N LEU A 68 -6.78 29.43 6.39
CA LEU A 68 -7.59 29.58 7.60
C LEU A 68 -7.69 31.03 8.09
N ALA A 69 -6.76 31.90 7.69
CA ALA A 69 -6.81 33.33 7.97
C ALA A 69 -7.69 34.11 6.99
N ALA A 70 -8.11 33.50 5.88
CA ALA A 70 -8.97 34.14 4.89
C ALA A 70 -10.43 34.19 5.38
N GLU A 71 -11.04 35.37 5.33
CA GLU A 71 -12.41 35.64 5.82
C GLU A 71 -13.45 34.70 5.17
N ASP A 72 -13.36 34.47 3.85
CA ASP A 72 -14.24 33.57 3.09
C ASP A 72 -14.22 32.13 3.62
N VAL A 73 -13.06 31.66 4.07
CA VAL A 73 -12.88 30.29 4.55
C VAL A 73 -13.33 30.19 5.99
N GLN A 74 -13.07 31.21 6.82
CA GLN A 74 -13.57 31.27 8.18
C GLN A 74 -15.10 31.27 8.25
N GLU A 75 -15.76 32.01 7.36
CA GLU A 75 -17.22 32.02 7.30
C GLU A 75 -17.79 30.65 6.91
N ARG A 76 -17.12 29.93 5.99
CA ARG A 76 -17.48 28.54 5.65
C ARG A 76 -17.19 27.56 6.79
N LEU A 77 -16.08 27.75 7.51
CA LEU A 77 -15.71 26.92 8.65
C LEU A 77 -16.71 27.09 9.81
N ALA A 78 -17.20 28.31 10.04
CA ALA A 78 -18.21 28.62 11.05
C ALA A 78 -19.57 27.98 10.75
N LYS A 79 -19.87 27.73 9.46
CA LYS A 79 -21.08 27.03 9.01
C LYS A 79 -20.90 25.51 8.93
N ALA A 80 -19.67 25.00 9.06
CA ALA A 80 -19.38 23.58 8.99
C ALA A 80 -19.76 22.87 10.31
N ASP A 81 -20.20 21.62 10.22
CA ASP A 81 -20.44 20.79 11.39
C ASP A 81 -19.14 20.57 12.17
N ASN A 82 -19.18 20.85 13.48
CA ASN A 82 -18.06 20.67 14.41
C ASN A 82 -17.49 19.24 14.35
N LEU A 83 -18.34 18.25 14.08
CA LEU A 83 -17.91 16.87 13.96
C LEU A 83 -17.11 16.64 12.66
N VAL A 84 -17.56 17.18 11.53
CA VAL A 84 -16.83 17.10 10.25
C VAL A 84 -15.50 17.84 10.34
N LEU A 85 -15.47 18.99 11.04
CA LEU A 85 -14.25 19.73 11.31
C LEU A 85 -13.27 18.91 12.17
N SER A 86 -13.77 18.27 13.23
CA SER A 86 -12.97 17.40 14.10
C SER A 86 -12.37 16.22 13.34
N ILE A 87 -13.16 15.56 12.47
CA ILE A 87 -12.67 14.49 11.59
C ILE A 87 -11.59 14.99 10.64
N SER A 88 -11.79 16.16 10.03
CA SER A 88 -10.82 16.75 9.09
C SER A 88 -9.49 17.11 9.79
N VAL A 89 -9.56 17.66 11.01
CA VAL A 89 -8.36 17.93 11.82
C VAL A 89 -7.64 16.63 12.19
N LEU A 90 -8.39 15.61 12.61
CA LEU A 90 -7.84 14.29 12.93
C LEU A 90 -7.13 13.66 11.72
N GLU A 91 -7.75 13.72 10.55
CA GLU A 91 -7.20 13.21 9.29
C GLU A 91 -5.89 13.91 8.91
N LEU A 92 -5.83 15.24 8.99
CA LEU A 92 -4.61 16.00 8.74
C LEU A 92 -3.48 15.65 9.71
N VAL A 93 -3.79 15.54 11.01
CA VAL A 93 -2.83 15.18 12.05
C VAL A 93 -2.30 13.76 11.84
N MET A 94 -3.21 12.80 11.63
CA MET A 94 -2.86 11.39 11.42
C MET A 94 -2.04 11.21 10.14
N SER A 95 -2.43 11.86 9.04
CA SER A 95 -1.69 11.87 7.77
C SER A 95 -0.26 12.38 7.96
N THR A 96 -0.10 13.49 8.68
CA THR A 96 1.21 14.08 8.97
C THR A 96 2.08 13.14 9.81
N VAL A 97 1.51 12.56 10.87
CA VAL A 97 2.23 11.62 11.74
C VAL A 97 2.69 10.40 10.94
N VAL A 98 1.79 9.82 10.14
CA VAL A 98 2.07 8.62 9.33
C VAL A 98 3.13 8.93 8.26
N PHE A 99 3.09 10.11 7.65
CA PHE A 99 4.11 10.58 6.72
C PHE A 99 5.49 10.64 7.38
N VAL A 100 5.59 11.32 8.52
CA VAL A 100 6.86 11.46 9.27
C VAL A 100 7.40 10.10 9.71
N VAL A 101 6.54 9.24 10.26
CA VAL A 101 6.91 7.87 10.66
C VAL A 101 7.42 7.07 9.46
N THR A 102 6.74 7.17 8.32
CA THR A 102 7.12 6.45 7.09
C THR A 102 8.48 6.94 6.58
N VAL A 103 8.67 8.24 6.47
CA VAL A 103 9.93 8.86 6.04
C VAL A 103 11.07 8.43 6.96
N ILE A 104 10.93 8.60 8.27
CA ILE A 104 11.97 8.24 9.24
C ILE A 104 12.30 6.75 9.14
N SER A 105 11.29 5.88 9.12
CA SER A 105 11.48 4.43 9.03
C SER A 105 12.27 4.05 7.77
N LEU A 106 11.86 4.54 6.59
CA LEU A 106 12.51 4.19 5.34
C LEU A 106 13.89 4.83 5.18
N GLN A 107 14.15 5.98 5.79
CA GLN A 107 15.48 6.59 5.84
C GLN A 107 16.45 5.80 6.72
N VAL A 108 15.99 5.37 7.90
CA VAL A 108 16.76 4.54 8.84
C VAL A 108 17.10 3.19 8.19
N PHE A 109 16.12 2.56 7.55
CA PHE A 109 16.28 1.26 6.91
C PHE A 109 16.74 1.34 5.44
N ALA A 110 17.14 2.50 4.93
CA ALA A 110 17.45 2.71 3.51
C ALA A 110 18.50 1.72 2.94
N ARG A 111 19.52 1.37 3.74
CA ARG A 111 20.56 0.39 3.34
C ARG A 111 19.99 -1.01 3.17
N ARG A 112 19.13 -1.44 4.09
CA ARG A 112 18.45 -2.74 4.04
C ARG A 112 17.44 -2.77 2.89
N HIS A 113 16.70 -1.67 2.72
CA HIS A 113 15.77 -1.50 1.60
C HIS A 113 16.49 -1.63 0.24
N LEU A 114 17.63 -0.95 0.06
CA LEU A 114 18.48 -1.12 -1.13
C LEU A 114 19.01 -2.57 -1.27
N GLY A 115 19.40 -3.18 -0.16
CA GLY A 115 19.91 -4.56 -0.12
C GLY A 115 18.90 -5.59 -0.65
N ILE A 116 17.59 -5.37 -0.46
CA ILE A 116 16.54 -6.23 -1.03
C ILE A 116 16.64 -6.27 -2.56
N TYR A 117 16.73 -5.11 -3.22
CA TYR A 117 16.85 -5.03 -4.68
C TYR A 117 18.17 -5.60 -5.19
N GLN A 118 19.28 -5.39 -4.47
CA GLN A 118 20.58 -5.95 -4.84
C GLN A 118 20.59 -7.48 -4.79
N ARG A 119 20.01 -8.06 -3.74
CA ARG A 119 19.87 -9.52 -3.60
C ARG A 119 18.93 -10.11 -4.65
N LEU A 120 17.82 -9.43 -4.96
CA LEU A 120 16.93 -9.81 -6.06
C LEU A 120 17.66 -9.80 -7.40
N ALA A 121 18.40 -8.74 -7.72
CA ALA A 121 19.18 -8.65 -8.95
C ALA A 121 20.27 -9.74 -9.03
N ALA A 122 20.93 -10.05 -7.91
CA ALA A 122 21.90 -11.14 -7.84
C ALA A 122 21.24 -12.51 -8.08
N LEU A 123 20.06 -12.77 -7.50
CA LEU A 123 19.28 -13.97 -7.78
C LEU A 123 18.91 -14.07 -9.25
N ASP A 124 18.49 -12.97 -9.86
CA ASP A 124 18.09 -12.97 -11.27
C ASP A 124 19.28 -13.20 -12.20
N SER A 125 20.45 -12.64 -11.88
CA SER A 125 21.68 -12.94 -12.65
C SER A 125 22.01 -14.43 -12.63
N ARG A 126 21.81 -15.12 -11.50
CA ARG A 126 22.02 -16.57 -11.40
C ARG A 126 20.96 -17.35 -12.17
N LEU A 127 19.69 -16.97 -12.06
CA LEU A 127 18.59 -17.59 -12.81
C LEU A 127 18.77 -17.47 -14.33
N MET A 128 19.22 -16.30 -14.80
CA MET A 128 19.49 -16.06 -16.21
C MET A 128 20.74 -16.81 -16.69
N ALA A 129 21.85 -16.73 -15.95
CA ALA A 129 23.11 -17.35 -16.34
C ALA A 129 23.09 -18.87 -16.28
N ASP A 130 22.59 -19.45 -15.19
CA ASP A 130 22.71 -20.89 -14.92
C ASP A 130 21.52 -21.68 -15.48
N PHE A 131 20.33 -21.07 -15.56
CA PHE A 131 19.09 -21.75 -15.94
C PHE A 131 18.44 -21.20 -17.22
N GLY A 132 18.96 -20.11 -17.80
CA GLY A 132 18.39 -19.48 -18.99
C GLY A 132 16.99 -18.91 -18.77
N ALA A 133 16.65 -18.56 -17.52
CA ALA A 133 15.33 -18.05 -17.17
C ALA A 133 15.06 -16.71 -17.86
N ASN A 134 13.92 -16.57 -18.54
CA ASN A 134 13.49 -15.29 -19.10
C ASN A 134 12.47 -14.60 -18.18
N LEU A 135 12.93 -13.60 -17.44
CA LEU A 135 12.08 -12.79 -16.56
C LEU A 135 11.43 -11.67 -17.39
N ASN A 136 10.10 -11.75 -17.57
CA ASN A 136 9.35 -10.77 -18.34
C ASN A 136 9.07 -9.48 -17.52
N TYR A 137 10.11 -8.67 -17.32
CA TYR A 137 10.02 -7.39 -16.60
C TYR A 137 9.05 -6.41 -17.25
N ARG A 138 8.87 -6.49 -18.58
CA ARG A 138 7.98 -5.62 -19.35
C ARG A 138 6.52 -5.76 -18.93
N LYS A 139 6.06 -6.98 -18.63
CA LYS A 139 4.68 -7.20 -18.15
C LYS A 139 4.46 -6.55 -16.79
N MET A 140 5.45 -6.65 -15.92
CA MET A 140 5.37 -6.13 -14.57
C MET A 140 5.44 -4.60 -14.53
N LEU A 141 6.35 -4.00 -15.30
CA LEU A 141 6.41 -2.54 -15.46
C LEU A 141 5.10 -1.97 -16.00
N ARG A 142 4.49 -2.61 -17.01
CA ARG A 142 3.19 -2.19 -17.58
C ARG A 142 2.07 -2.18 -16.55
N LYS A 143 2.01 -3.22 -15.71
CA LYS A 143 1.04 -3.29 -14.62
C LYS A 143 1.22 -2.14 -13.63
N ASN A 144 2.47 -1.83 -13.29
CA ASN A 144 2.80 -0.75 -12.37
C ASN A 144 2.43 0.63 -12.91
N ILE A 145 2.75 0.90 -14.18
CA ILE A 145 2.37 2.14 -14.85
C ILE A 145 0.85 2.28 -14.93
N ALA A 146 0.14 1.20 -15.28
CA ALA A 146 -1.31 1.23 -15.39
C ALA A 146 -1.99 1.53 -14.04
N LEU A 147 -1.58 0.85 -12.97
CA LEU A 147 -2.15 1.08 -11.64
C LEU A 147 -1.87 2.51 -11.17
N LEU A 148 -0.63 2.98 -11.31
CA LEU A 148 -0.29 4.33 -10.88
C LEU A 148 -1.03 5.39 -11.70
N GLY A 149 -1.17 5.18 -13.01
CA GLY A 149 -1.95 6.06 -13.88
C GLY A 149 -3.39 6.20 -13.41
N ILE A 150 -4.05 5.08 -13.05
CA ILE A 150 -5.41 5.09 -12.50
C ILE A 150 -5.46 5.88 -11.18
N VAL A 151 -4.56 5.59 -10.24
CA VAL A 151 -4.51 6.28 -8.94
C VAL A 151 -4.27 7.79 -9.13
N THR A 152 -3.37 8.15 -10.04
CA THR A 152 -3.07 9.56 -10.35
C THR A 152 -4.29 10.27 -10.95
N ILE A 153 -5.04 9.61 -11.84
CA ILE A 153 -6.29 10.16 -12.40
C ILE A 153 -7.32 10.37 -11.30
N ILE A 154 -7.49 9.42 -10.37
CA ILE A 154 -8.41 9.56 -9.23
C ILE A 154 -8.04 10.77 -8.38
N TYR A 155 -6.77 10.90 -7.97
CA TYR A 155 -6.32 12.04 -7.17
C TYR A 155 -6.43 13.37 -7.93
N LEU A 156 -6.06 13.42 -9.20
CA LEU A 156 -6.22 14.64 -10.01
C LEU A 156 -7.68 15.03 -10.17
N MET A 157 -8.58 14.07 -10.36
CA MET A 157 -10.02 14.34 -10.43
C MET A 157 -10.53 14.89 -9.10
N ALA A 158 -10.12 14.29 -7.99
CA ALA A 158 -10.45 14.76 -6.65
C ALA A 158 -9.94 16.19 -6.40
N ILE A 159 -8.66 16.47 -6.63
CA ILE A 159 -8.06 17.80 -6.43
C ILE A 159 -8.74 18.86 -7.31
N ASN A 160 -8.95 18.56 -8.60
CA ASN A 160 -9.61 19.51 -9.51
C ASN A 160 -11.06 19.77 -9.09
N SER A 161 -11.81 18.74 -8.71
CA SER A 161 -13.19 18.90 -8.23
C SER A 161 -13.28 19.78 -6.99
N ALA A 162 -12.30 19.69 -6.08
CA ALA A 162 -12.22 20.54 -4.90
C ALA A 162 -11.78 21.98 -5.25
N ALA A 163 -10.82 22.13 -6.17
CA ALA A 163 -10.34 23.44 -6.61
C ALA A 163 -11.43 24.28 -7.30
N PHE A 164 -12.36 23.65 -8.02
CA PHE A 164 -13.52 24.34 -8.61
C PHE A 164 -14.48 24.93 -7.57
N GLN A 165 -14.48 24.42 -6.33
CA GLN A 165 -15.37 24.89 -5.25
C GLN A 165 -14.78 26.09 -4.49
N VAL A 166 -13.52 26.45 -4.74
CA VAL A 166 -12.81 27.55 -4.09
C VAL A 166 -12.90 28.84 -4.94
N ALA A 167 -13.16 29.97 -4.27
CA ALA A 167 -13.23 31.30 -4.88
C ALA A 167 -11.91 31.67 -5.58
N SER A 168 -12.00 32.41 -6.69
CA SER A 168 -10.88 32.63 -7.63
C SER A 168 -9.60 33.19 -7.01
N GLY A 169 -9.71 34.04 -5.97
CA GLY A 169 -8.57 34.67 -5.29
C GLY A 169 -7.66 33.72 -4.52
N HIS A 170 -8.18 32.60 -4.00
CA HIS A 170 -7.44 31.68 -3.12
C HIS A 170 -7.09 30.34 -3.80
N ARG A 171 -7.38 30.18 -5.10
CA ARG A 171 -7.16 28.92 -5.83
C ARG A 171 -5.71 28.48 -5.87
N ALA A 172 -4.76 29.40 -6.03
CA ALA A 172 -3.34 29.06 -6.08
C ALA A 172 -2.84 28.49 -4.74
N LEU A 173 -3.25 29.11 -3.62
CA LEU A 173 -2.93 28.64 -2.28
C LEU A 173 -3.59 27.29 -1.98
N PHE A 174 -4.85 27.11 -2.39
CA PHE A 174 -5.54 25.82 -2.27
C PHE A 174 -4.85 24.72 -3.07
N LEU A 175 -4.42 24.99 -4.30
CA LEU A 175 -3.66 24.01 -5.11
C LEU A 175 -2.32 23.65 -4.45
N LEU A 176 -1.63 24.64 -3.86
CA LEU A 176 -0.38 24.39 -3.15
C LEU A 176 -0.60 23.54 -1.89
N PHE A 177 -1.67 23.82 -1.14
CA PHE A 177 -2.12 22.99 -0.02
C PHE A 177 -2.43 21.56 -0.48
N ALA A 178 -3.27 21.41 -1.51
CA ALA A 178 -3.71 20.12 -2.03
C ALA A 178 -2.55 19.29 -2.57
N LEU A 179 -1.58 19.89 -3.26
CA LEU A 179 -0.36 19.22 -3.72
C LEU A 179 0.51 18.76 -2.54
N SER A 180 0.70 19.62 -1.54
CA SER A 180 1.48 19.28 -0.34
C SER A 180 0.81 18.15 0.44
N TYR A 181 -0.50 18.22 0.60
CA TYR A 181 -1.32 17.18 1.22
C TYR A 181 -1.23 15.86 0.44
N THR A 182 -1.27 15.91 -0.89
CA THR A 182 -1.11 14.71 -1.74
C THR A 182 0.27 14.07 -1.61
N ILE A 183 1.33 14.85 -1.36
CA ILE A 183 2.66 14.30 -1.07
C ILE A 183 2.66 13.60 0.29
N VAL A 184 2.09 14.25 1.31
CA VAL A 184 2.04 13.77 2.69
C VAL A 184 1.21 12.48 2.80
N THR A 185 0.07 12.40 2.13
CA THR A 185 -0.76 11.18 2.10
C THR A 185 -0.25 10.16 1.09
N GLY A 186 0.11 10.60 -0.11
CA GLY A 186 0.55 9.73 -1.21
C GLY A 186 1.81 8.94 -0.89
N GLY A 187 2.79 9.52 -0.19
CA GLY A 187 4.04 8.83 0.17
C GLY A 187 3.85 7.52 0.95
N PRO A 188 3.12 7.52 2.09
CA PRO A 188 2.78 6.33 2.85
C PRO A 188 1.93 5.33 2.08
N HIS A 189 0.94 5.78 1.31
CA HIS A 189 0.14 4.89 0.45
C HIS A 189 1.03 4.19 -0.57
N PHE A 190 1.93 4.93 -1.21
CA PHE A 190 2.85 4.40 -2.20
C PHE A 190 3.85 3.40 -1.59
N THR A 191 4.26 3.61 -0.35
CA THR A 191 5.08 2.65 0.41
C THR A 191 4.39 1.30 0.58
N GLY A 192 3.09 1.30 0.91
CA GLY A 192 2.29 0.07 0.94
C GLY A 192 2.23 -0.63 -0.42
N TYR A 193 2.13 0.14 -1.50
CA TYR A 193 2.16 -0.39 -2.86
C TYR A 193 3.51 -1.04 -3.21
N VAL A 194 4.64 -0.42 -2.86
CA VAL A 194 5.98 -1.00 -3.08
C VAL A 194 6.12 -2.35 -2.37
N HIS A 195 5.62 -2.46 -1.14
CA HIS A 195 5.57 -3.72 -0.41
C HIS A 195 4.81 -4.80 -1.19
N MET A 196 3.63 -4.49 -1.75
CA MET A 196 2.87 -5.44 -2.59
C MET A 196 3.65 -5.85 -3.84
N THR A 197 4.30 -4.89 -4.52
CA THR A 197 5.09 -5.16 -5.72
C THR A 197 6.28 -6.07 -5.39
N LEU A 198 6.94 -5.87 -4.26
CA LEU A 198 8.02 -6.74 -3.78
C LEU A 198 7.51 -8.16 -3.48
N ALA A 199 6.35 -8.30 -2.84
CA ALA A 199 5.72 -9.61 -2.64
C ALA A 199 5.46 -10.30 -3.99
N GLU A 200 4.88 -9.60 -4.96
CA GLU A 200 4.64 -10.15 -6.30
C GLU A 200 5.95 -10.54 -7.02
N MET A 201 7.00 -9.72 -6.93
CA MET A 201 8.33 -10.03 -7.46
C MET A 201 8.87 -11.35 -6.89
N LEU A 202 8.76 -11.55 -5.58
CA LEU A 202 9.16 -12.78 -4.93
C LEU A 202 8.29 -13.96 -5.39
N GLY A 203 6.97 -13.77 -5.47
CA GLY A 203 6.04 -14.80 -5.91
C GLY A 203 6.27 -15.28 -7.36
N ILE A 204 6.71 -14.40 -8.26
CA ILE A 204 7.12 -14.79 -9.62
C ILE A 204 8.36 -15.69 -9.58
N ARG A 205 9.38 -15.28 -8.82
CA ARG A 205 10.64 -16.05 -8.71
C ARG A 205 10.42 -17.39 -8.04
N LEU A 206 9.61 -17.45 -6.98
CA LEU A 206 9.23 -18.69 -6.33
C LEU A 206 8.55 -19.65 -7.31
N ARG A 207 7.58 -19.18 -8.11
CA ARG A 207 6.95 -20.02 -9.15
C ARG A 207 7.94 -20.54 -10.18
N LEU A 208 8.91 -19.72 -10.57
CA LEU A 208 9.97 -20.15 -11.48
C LEU A 208 10.86 -21.22 -10.83
N LEU A 209 11.26 -21.04 -9.56
CA LEU A 209 11.99 -22.06 -8.82
C LEU A 209 11.20 -23.37 -8.66
N GLN A 210 9.87 -23.32 -8.54
CA GLN A 210 9.05 -24.54 -8.54
C GLN A 210 9.20 -25.32 -9.85
N GLN A 211 9.20 -24.63 -10.99
CA GLN A 211 9.40 -25.27 -12.29
C GLN A 211 10.81 -25.85 -12.41
N LEU A 212 11.83 -25.13 -11.92
CA LEU A 212 13.21 -25.62 -11.91
C LEU A 212 13.43 -26.82 -10.98
N LEU A 213 12.63 -26.96 -9.91
CA LEU A 213 12.69 -28.08 -8.97
C LEU A 213 11.93 -29.32 -9.44
N GLN A 214 11.19 -29.26 -10.55
CA GLN A 214 10.46 -30.43 -11.04
C GLN A 214 11.44 -31.49 -11.57
N PRO A 215 11.24 -32.78 -11.23
CA PRO A 215 12.15 -33.85 -11.62
C PRO A 215 12.22 -34.01 -13.15
N GLU A 216 11.08 -33.82 -13.84
CA GLU A 216 10.98 -33.86 -15.30
C GLU A 216 11.92 -32.83 -15.96
N PHE A 217 11.89 -31.59 -15.47
CA PHE A 217 12.74 -30.52 -15.98
C PHE A 217 14.22 -30.79 -15.68
N LEU A 218 14.53 -31.19 -14.44
CA LEU A 218 15.91 -31.47 -14.02
C LEU A 218 16.54 -32.62 -14.80
N ASN A 219 15.79 -33.69 -15.09
CA ASN A 219 16.28 -34.83 -15.86
C ASN A 219 16.47 -34.49 -17.34
N TRP A 220 15.55 -33.71 -17.91
CA TRP A 220 15.64 -33.28 -19.30
C TRP A 220 16.78 -32.28 -19.55
N ARG A 221 16.92 -31.28 -18.68
CA ARG A 221 17.89 -30.18 -18.85
C ARG A 221 19.31 -30.58 -18.43
N PHE A 222 19.44 -31.38 -17.37
CA PHE A 222 20.71 -31.76 -16.77
C PHE A 222 20.81 -33.29 -16.61
N PRO A 223 21.08 -34.03 -17.71
CA PRO A 223 21.15 -35.49 -17.67
C PRO A 223 22.37 -36.02 -16.90
N GLN A 224 23.40 -35.20 -16.73
CA GLN A 224 24.60 -35.57 -15.97
C GLN A 224 24.35 -35.46 -14.46
N GLN A 225 24.54 -36.56 -13.74
CA GLN A 225 24.18 -36.66 -12.31
C GLN A 225 24.85 -35.61 -11.42
N HIS A 226 26.15 -35.36 -11.61
CA HIS A 226 26.93 -34.42 -10.80
C HIS A 226 26.50 -32.96 -11.02
N VAL A 227 26.27 -32.58 -12.28
CA VAL A 227 25.81 -31.25 -12.68
C VAL A 227 24.39 -31.01 -12.15
N GLN A 228 23.51 -32.00 -12.28
CA GLN A 228 22.15 -31.94 -11.76
C GLN A 228 22.13 -31.74 -10.23
N GLU A 229 23.00 -32.42 -9.49
CA GLU A 229 23.07 -32.25 -8.03
C GLU A 229 23.55 -30.86 -7.62
N LEU A 230 24.58 -30.33 -8.30
CA LEU A 230 25.07 -28.97 -8.07
C LEU A 230 23.94 -27.94 -8.29
N HIS A 231 23.19 -28.08 -9.38
CA HIS A 231 22.07 -27.20 -9.69
C HIS A 231 20.92 -27.33 -8.70
N ILE A 232 20.61 -28.54 -8.24
CA ILE A 232 19.61 -28.74 -7.17
C ILE A 232 20.03 -27.96 -5.91
N ARG A 233 21.29 -28.06 -5.48
CA ARG A 233 21.80 -27.31 -4.31
C ARG A 233 21.71 -25.80 -4.52
N GLN A 234 22.05 -25.31 -5.71
CA GLN A 234 21.91 -23.90 -6.06
C GLN A 234 20.45 -23.45 -5.98
N VAL A 235 19.52 -24.22 -6.53
CA VAL A 235 18.08 -23.89 -6.48
C VAL A 235 17.56 -23.90 -5.05
N VAL A 236 17.96 -24.88 -4.21
CA VAL A 236 17.61 -24.90 -2.79
C VAL A 236 18.14 -23.67 -2.05
N SER A 237 19.38 -23.26 -2.33
CA SER A 237 19.96 -22.02 -1.77
C SER A 237 19.19 -20.77 -2.22
N MET A 238 18.77 -20.71 -3.49
CA MET A 238 17.93 -19.61 -4.00
C MET A 238 16.55 -19.60 -3.34
N VAL A 239 15.95 -20.77 -3.06
CA VAL A 239 14.71 -20.85 -2.28
C VAL A 239 14.93 -20.24 -0.89
N GLN A 240 15.99 -20.63 -0.17
CA GLN A 240 16.30 -20.06 1.15
C GLN A 240 16.50 -18.53 1.09
N GLU A 241 17.24 -18.01 0.11
CA GLU A 241 17.47 -16.57 -0.01
C GLU A 241 16.17 -15.79 -0.25
N LEU A 242 15.25 -16.31 -1.09
CA LEU A 242 13.94 -15.68 -1.29
C LEU A 242 13.11 -15.63 0.00
N HIS A 243 13.24 -16.63 0.87
CA HIS A 243 12.58 -16.64 2.18
C HIS A 243 13.22 -15.66 3.16
N TYR A 244 14.55 -15.52 3.16
CA TYR A 244 15.22 -14.48 3.93
C TYR A 244 14.82 -13.08 3.45
N LEU A 245 14.61 -12.89 2.14
CA LEU A 245 14.10 -11.64 1.60
C LEU A 245 12.70 -11.29 2.11
N VAL A 246 11.81 -12.27 2.34
CA VAL A 246 10.52 -12.02 2.99
C VAL A 246 10.72 -11.43 4.39
N GLN A 247 11.62 -12.01 5.19
CA GLN A 247 11.90 -11.51 6.54
C GLN A 247 12.52 -10.10 6.52
N GLU A 248 13.41 -9.84 5.55
CA GLU A 248 14.04 -8.53 5.41
C GLU A 248 13.03 -7.47 4.96
N ILE A 249 12.10 -7.80 4.06
CA ILE A 249 10.98 -6.93 3.68
C ILE A 249 10.13 -6.59 4.92
N ASN A 250 9.74 -7.58 5.72
CA ASN A 250 8.96 -7.33 6.95
C ASN A 250 9.70 -6.34 7.85
N ARG A 251 11.01 -6.53 8.06
CA ARG A 251 11.82 -5.64 8.92
C ARG A 251 11.88 -4.21 8.41
N VAL A 252 12.02 -4.00 7.10
CA VAL A 252 12.12 -2.66 6.49
C VAL A 252 10.77 -1.94 6.55
N TYR A 253 9.68 -2.66 6.30
CA TYR A 253 8.35 -2.07 6.12
C TYR A 253 7.44 -2.15 7.36
N ALA A 254 7.84 -2.87 8.41
CA ALA A 254 7.02 -3.13 9.61
C ALA A 254 6.32 -1.88 10.16
N LEU A 255 7.09 -0.85 10.51
CA LEU A 255 6.58 0.36 11.15
C LEU A 255 5.73 1.19 10.18
N SER A 256 6.24 1.42 8.96
CA SER A 256 5.54 2.22 7.94
C SER A 256 4.23 1.58 7.49
N LEU A 257 4.20 0.25 7.34
CA LEU A 257 3.02 -0.46 6.89
C LEU A 257 1.96 -0.51 7.99
N TRP A 258 2.38 -0.70 9.24
CA TRP A 258 1.47 -0.65 10.38
C TRP A 258 0.83 0.72 10.54
N ALA A 259 1.64 1.79 10.55
CA ALA A 259 1.15 3.16 10.66
C ALA A 259 0.18 3.47 9.50
N ALA A 260 0.54 3.10 8.27
CA ALA A 260 -0.31 3.35 7.12
C ALA A 260 -1.61 2.51 7.14
N MET A 261 -1.60 1.27 7.64
CA MET A 261 -2.82 0.47 7.78
C MET A 261 -3.74 0.99 8.90
N ALA A 262 -3.17 1.42 10.02
CA ALA A 262 -3.92 2.05 11.11
C ALA A 262 -4.58 3.35 10.65
N HIS A 263 -3.85 4.15 9.88
CA HIS A 263 -4.36 5.34 9.22
C HIS A 263 -5.49 5.03 8.23
N ASP A 264 -5.28 4.08 7.32
CA ASP A 264 -6.30 3.69 6.34
C ASP A 264 -7.58 3.20 7.02
N LEU A 265 -7.46 2.47 8.14
CA LEU A 265 -8.60 2.02 8.94
C LEU A 265 -9.34 3.20 9.59
N ALA A 266 -8.61 4.12 10.25
CA ALA A 266 -9.19 5.28 10.91
C ALA A 266 -9.94 6.17 9.90
N ILE A 267 -9.29 6.51 8.78
CA ILE A 267 -9.93 7.29 7.71
C ILE A 267 -11.15 6.55 7.16
N SER A 268 -11.04 5.25 6.86
CA SER A 268 -12.17 4.51 6.31
C SER A 268 -13.37 4.53 7.24
N THR A 269 -13.17 4.44 8.55
CA THR A 269 -14.27 4.55 9.52
C THR A 269 -14.84 5.97 9.60
N SER A 270 -13.99 6.99 9.57
CA SER A 270 -14.42 8.39 9.63
C SER A 270 -15.16 8.84 8.37
N GLU A 271 -14.68 8.44 7.19
CA GLU A 271 -15.34 8.74 5.91
C GLU A 271 -16.68 7.99 5.80
N LEU A 272 -16.75 6.72 6.23
CA LEU A 272 -18.02 6.00 6.30
C LEU A 272 -19.03 6.68 7.24
N TYR A 273 -18.58 7.21 8.38
CA TYR A 273 -19.45 7.99 9.26
C TYR A 273 -20.05 9.19 8.52
N ILE A 274 -19.22 9.99 7.82
CA ILE A 274 -19.71 11.17 7.11
C ILE A 274 -20.67 10.78 5.98
N LEU A 275 -20.32 9.76 5.19
CA LEU A 275 -21.16 9.24 4.10
C LEU A 275 -22.54 8.77 4.60
N PHE A 276 -22.60 8.12 5.77
CA PHE A 276 -23.86 7.67 6.36
C PHE A 276 -24.63 8.78 7.09
N GLY A 277 -23.94 9.68 7.78
CA GLY A 277 -24.56 10.85 8.42
C GLY A 277 -25.27 11.75 7.41
N GLN A 278 -24.66 11.97 6.25
CA GLN A 278 -25.26 12.76 5.16
C GLN A 278 -26.38 12.00 4.43
N SER A 279 -26.27 10.68 4.22
CA SER A 279 -27.31 9.92 3.50
C SER A 279 -28.58 9.67 4.30
N VAL A 280 -28.51 9.70 5.64
CA VAL A 280 -29.68 9.53 6.53
C VAL A 280 -30.49 10.83 6.69
N GLY A 281 -30.00 11.98 6.21
CA GLY A 281 -30.72 13.25 6.25
C GLY A 281 -30.69 13.94 7.62
N ILE A 282 -29.63 13.71 8.42
CA ILE A 282 -29.40 14.42 9.69
C ILE A 282 -29.05 15.91 9.44
N GLY A 283 -28.77 16.29 8.18
CA GLY A 283 -28.63 17.69 7.75
C GLY A 283 -29.36 17.98 6.43
N GLN A 284 -30.28 18.95 6.51
CA GLN A 284 -30.80 19.82 5.46
C GLN A 284 -32.04 19.43 4.65
N GLN A 285 -32.94 20.43 4.63
CA GLN A 285 -34.32 20.45 4.16
C GLN A 285 -34.47 21.37 2.93
N ASN A 286 -33.40 21.64 2.17
CA ASN A 286 -33.40 22.55 1.01
C ASN A 286 -32.86 21.90 -0.27
N GLU A 287 -33.57 22.08 -1.39
CA GLU A 287 -33.31 21.40 -2.68
C GLU A 287 -32.02 21.88 -3.40
N GLU A 288 -31.52 23.09 -3.14
CA GLU A 288 -30.27 23.60 -3.75
C GLU A 288 -29.00 23.03 -3.07
N GLU A 289 -29.06 22.66 -1.79
CA GLU A 289 -27.96 22.05 -1.02
C GLU A 289 -27.72 20.57 -1.38
N ASN A 290 -28.75 19.90 -1.93
CA ASN A 290 -28.67 18.51 -2.36
C ASN A 290 -27.62 18.31 -3.46
N SER A 291 -27.53 19.22 -4.43
CA SER A 291 -26.55 19.17 -5.54
C SER A 291 -25.09 19.20 -5.07
N SER A 292 -24.77 20.09 -4.12
CA SER A 292 -23.44 20.17 -3.49
C SER A 292 -23.15 18.97 -2.60
N SER A 293 -24.16 18.48 -1.88
CA SER A 293 -24.04 17.33 -0.99
C SER A 293 -23.71 16.05 -1.78
N TYR A 294 -24.42 15.76 -2.87
CA TYR A 294 -24.11 14.61 -3.74
C TYR A 294 -22.70 14.67 -4.35
N ARG A 295 -22.21 15.86 -4.69
CA ARG A 295 -20.83 16.04 -5.22
C ARG A 295 -19.77 15.80 -4.14
N MET A 296 -19.99 16.25 -2.92
CA MET A 296 -19.11 15.99 -1.77
C MET A 296 -19.10 14.51 -1.38
N LEU A 297 -20.26 13.86 -1.42
CA LEU A 297 -20.43 12.42 -1.17
C LEU A 297 -19.71 11.58 -2.23
N GLY A 298 -19.80 11.96 -3.50
CA GLY A 298 -19.02 11.37 -4.59
C GLY A 298 -17.51 11.57 -4.44
N TYR A 299 -17.07 12.73 -3.95
CA TYR A 299 -15.66 13.02 -3.67
C TYR A 299 -15.11 12.13 -2.54
N MET A 300 -15.82 12.02 -1.42
CA MET A 300 -15.44 11.14 -0.30
C MET A 300 -15.41 9.67 -0.74
N ALA A 301 -16.39 9.24 -1.53
CA ALA A 301 -16.41 7.88 -2.09
C ALA A 301 -15.21 7.60 -3.02
N LEU A 302 -14.77 8.59 -3.81
CA LEU A 302 -13.56 8.46 -4.65
C LEU A 302 -12.28 8.36 -3.80
N CYS A 303 -12.19 9.12 -2.71
CA CYS A 303 -11.05 9.11 -1.79
C CYS A 303 -10.95 7.80 -0.97
N MET A 304 -12.07 7.10 -0.76
CA MET A 304 -12.12 5.77 -0.14
C MET A 304 -11.55 4.63 -1.02
N ILE A 305 -11.48 4.80 -2.35
CA ILE A 305 -11.07 3.72 -3.25
C ILE A 305 -9.62 3.26 -3.00
N PRO A 306 -8.61 4.16 -2.93
CA PRO A 306 -7.22 3.76 -2.65
C PRO A 306 -7.00 3.01 -1.31
N PRO A 307 -7.49 3.48 -0.14
CA PRO A 307 -7.29 2.77 1.13
C PRO A 307 -8.00 1.40 1.12
N LEU A 308 -9.23 1.31 0.59
CA LEU A 308 -9.93 0.03 0.46
C LEU A 308 -9.20 -0.94 -0.46
N TYR A 309 -8.73 -0.48 -1.62
CA TYR A 309 -7.93 -1.30 -2.53
C TYR A 309 -6.71 -1.87 -1.80
N LYS A 310 -5.99 -1.03 -1.04
CA LYS A 310 -4.80 -1.46 -0.32
C LYS A 310 -5.13 -2.50 0.75
N LEU A 311 -6.14 -2.25 1.58
CA LEU A 311 -6.54 -3.16 2.67
C LEU A 311 -7.04 -4.51 2.14
N LEU A 312 -7.70 -4.55 0.98
CA LEU A 312 -8.24 -5.78 0.40
C LEU A 312 -7.21 -6.55 -0.45
N ILE A 313 -6.39 -5.85 -1.22
CA ILE A 313 -5.53 -6.46 -2.24
C ILE A 313 -4.12 -6.76 -1.71
N ALA A 314 -3.57 -5.97 -0.77
CA ALA A 314 -2.24 -6.27 -0.21
C ALA A 314 -2.14 -7.67 0.40
N PRO A 315 -3.09 -8.09 1.26
CA PRO A 315 -3.02 -9.41 1.90
C PRO A 315 -3.15 -10.54 0.88
N PHE A 316 -3.86 -10.33 -0.24
CA PHE A 316 -3.95 -11.31 -1.32
C PHE A 316 -2.60 -11.57 -1.99
N TYR A 317 -1.83 -10.52 -2.31
CA TYR A 317 -0.48 -10.69 -2.89
C TYR A 317 0.48 -11.36 -1.90
N CYS A 318 0.41 -10.96 -0.62
CA CYS A 318 1.22 -11.53 0.44
C CYS A 318 0.91 -13.03 0.63
N ASP A 319 -0.36 -13.38 0.84
CA ASP A 319 -0.82 -14.76 0.99
C ASP A 319 -0.45 -15.64 -0.20
N ARG A 320 -0.70 -15.16 -1.43
CA ARG A 320 -0.34 -15.89 -2.64
C ARG A 320 1.17 -16.17 -2.69
N THR A 321 2.00 -15.19 -2.35
CA THR A 321 3.46 -15.35 -2.36
C THR A 321 3.92 -16.38 -1.33
N ILE A 322 3.36 -16.34 -0.12
CA ILE A 322 3.66 -17.33 0.93
C ILE A 322 3.16 -18.73 0.53
N TYR A 323 2.02 -18.82 -0.14
CA TYR A 323 1.53 -20.09 -0.69
C TYR A 323 2.53 -20.69 -1.69
N GLU A 324 3.05 -19.88 -2.63
CA GLU A 324 4.08 -20.31 -3.57
C GLU A 324 5.38 -20.70 -2.84
N ALA A 325 5.76 -19.95 -1.81
CA ALA A 325 6.94 -20.22 -0.98
C ALA A 325 6.85 -21.59 -0.30
N ARG A 326 5.71 -21.88 0.35
CA ARG A 326 5.41 -23.18 0.96
C ARG A 326 5.37 -24.30 -0.06
N LYS A 327 4.91 -24.03 -1.28
CA LYS A 327 4.91 -25.03 -2.36
C LYS A 327 6.33 -25.35 -2.82
N CYS A 328 7.23 -24.36 -2.94
CA CYS A 328 8.65 -24.62 -3.19
C CYS A 328 9.25 -25.54 -2.12
N LEU A 329 9.01 -25.23 -0.83
CA LEU A 329 9.55 -26.04 0.27
C LEU A 329 9.03 -27.49 0.22
N ARG A 330 7.76 -27.69 -0.12
CA ARG A 330 7.18 -29.04 -0.33
C ARG A 330 7.79 -29.78 -1.51
N LEU A 331 8.23 -29.09 -2.57
CA LEU A 331 8.96 -29.74 -3.66
C LEU A 331 10.36 -30.14 -3.21
N VAL A 332 11.03 -29.29 -2.42
CA VAL A 332 12.34 -29.62 -1.86
C VAL A 332 12.27 -30.81 -0.90
N GLU A 333 11.20 -30.89 -0.09
CA GLU A 333 10.92 -32.00 0.82
C GLU A 333 10.84 -33.36 0.12
N LYS A 334 10.51 -33.39 -1.17
CA LYS A 334 10.39 -34.62 -1.97
C LYS A 334 11.62 -34.95 -2.81
N LEU A 335 12.68 -34.14 -2.74
CA LEU A 335 13.86 -34.35 -3.58
C LEU A 335 14.60 -35.65 -3.24
N ASP A 336 14.60 -36.06 -1.98
CA ASP A 336 15.19 -37.33 -1.55
C ASP A 336 14.39 -38.54 -2.06
N GLU A 337 13.06 -38.45 -2.07
CA GLU A 337 12.17 -39.45 -2.67
C GLU A 337 12.34 -39.55 -4.19
N TRP A 338 12.48 -38.42 -4.89
CA TRP A 338 12.62 -38.40 -6.35
C TRP A 338 14.01 -38.83 -6.84
N PHE A 339 15.04 -38.64 -6.01
CA PHE A 339 16.43 -38.95 -6.36
C PHE A 339 17.11 -39.80 -5.28
N PRO A 340 16.62 -41.03 -5.02
CA PRO A 340 17.14 -41.88 -3.93
C PRO A 340 18.59 -42.32 -4.14
N GLN A 341 19.07 -42.27 -5.38
CA GLN A 341 20.44 -42.62 -5.76
C GLN A 341 21.49 -41.57 -5.33
N LYS A 342 21.05 -40.40 -4.85
CA LYS A 342 21.93 -39.28 -4.46
C LYS A 342 21.96 -39.12 -2.94
N PRO A 343 22.91 -39.77 -2.23
CA PRO A 343 22.94 -39.80 -0.76
C PRO A 343 23.13 -38.42 -0.13
N THR A 344 23.68 -37.47 -0.89
CA THR A 344 23.92 -36.08 -0.50
C THR A 344 22.67 -35.20 -0.47
N LEU A 345 21.57 -35.61 -1.10
CA LEU A 345 20.31 -34.83 -1.08
C LEU A 345 19.58 -34.98 0.25
N ARG A 346 19.63 -36.15 0.87
CA ARG A 346 19.00 -36.38 2.18
C ARG A 346 19.47 -35.39 3.27
N PRO A 347 20.78 -35.21 3.54
CA PRO A 347 21.22 -34.23 4.53
C PRO A 347 20.88 -32.79 4.12
N LEU A 348 20.82 -32.48 2.82
CA LEU A 348 20.37 -31.17 2.33
C LEU A 348 18.89 -30.93 2.70
N VAL A 349 18.02 -31.90 2.43
CA VAL A 349 16.59 -31.82 2.77
C VAL A 349 16.40 -31.72 4.28
N GLU A 350 17.07 -32.56 5.07
CA GLU A 350 17.02 -32.52 6.54
C GLU A 350 17.49 -31.15 7.09
N SER A 351 18.58 -30.60 6.56
CA SER A 351 19.07 -29.26 6.93
C SER A 351 18.07 -28.15 6.57
N LEU A 352 17.38 -28.27 5.43
CA LEU A 352 16.39 -27.29 5.03
C LEU A 352 15.12 -27.40 5.89
N MET A 353 14.68 -28.61 6.23
CA MET A 353 13.49 -28.80 7.05
C MET A 353 13.71 -28.32 8.49
N SER A 354 14.89 -28.55 9.06
CA SER A 354 15.26 -27.99 10.36
C SER A 354 15.30 -26.44 10.32
N TRP A 355 15.89 -25.86 9.27
CA TRP A 355 15.84 -24.41 9.05
C TRP A 355 14.40 -23.88 8.90
N ARG A 356 13.53 -24.58 8.16
CA ARG A 356 12.13 -24.19 7.93
C ARG A 356 11.35 -24.09 9.25
N ILE A 357 11.62 -24.98 10.21
CA ILE A 357 10.97 -24.94 11.53
C ILE A 357 11.34 -23.64 12.28
N GLN A 358 12.56 -23.17 12.12
CA GLN A 358 13.06 -21.94 12.75
C GLN A 358 12.60 -20.69 11.99
N ALA A 359 12.52 -20.76 10.66
CA ALA A 359 12.10 -19.66 9.80
C ALA A 359 10.57 -19.56 9.77
N LYS A 360 9.99 -18.68 10.59
CA LYS A 360 8.58 -18.28 10.46
C LYS A 360 8.38 -17.49 9.17
N ILE A 361 7.97 -18.18 8.10
CA ILE A 361 7.83 -17.61 6.75
C ILE A 361 6.42 -17.07 6.55
N GLN A 362 6.25 -15.77 6.84
CA GLN A 362 4.99 -15.05 6.67
C GLN A 362 5.30 -13.59 6.39
N PHE A 363 4.47 -12.90 5.59
CA PHE A 363 4.50 -11.45 5.54
C PHE A 363 3.78 -10.90 6.76
N THR A 364 4.41 -9.97 7.47
CA THR A 364 3.85 -9.35 8.67
C THR A 364 3.91 -7.84 8.58
N SER A 365 2.98 -7.18 9.27
CA SER A 365 2.98 -5.75 9.52
C SER A 365 3.30 -5.49 11.00
N GLY A 366 4.08 -4.44 11.29
CA GLY A 366 4.46 -3.93 12.62
C GLY A 366 4.33 -4.91 13.79
N LEU A 367 3.15 -4.92 14.42
CA LEU A 367 2.79 -5.73 15.59
C LEU A 367 2.62 -7.23 15.26
N ASP A 368 3.44 -7.79 14.37
CA ASP A 368 3.37 -9.18 13.90
C ASP A 368 2.00 -9.59 13.33
N VAL A 369 1.22 -8.63 12.83
CA VAL A 369 -0.04 -8.91 12.15
C VAL A 369 0.26 -9.60 10.83
N VAL A 370 -0.14 -10.86 10.71
CA VAL A 370 0.11 -11.69 9.52
C VAL A 370 -0.79 -11.22 8.37
N LEU A 371 -0.19 -10.82 7.26
CA LEU A 371 -0.90 -10.34 6.07
C LEU A 371 -1.37 -11.52 5.22
N ASP A 372 -2.43 -12.20 5.68
CA ASP A 372 -3.08 -13.31 4.98
C ASP A 372 -4.50 -12.96 4.50
N ARG A 373 -5.18 -13.89 3.82
CA ARG A 373 -6.57 -13.68 3.39
C ARG A 373 -7.56 -13.50 4.55
N LYS A 374 -7.24 -13.95 5.77
CA LYS A 374 -8.14 -13.79 6.92
C LYS A 374 -8.22 -12.33 7.34
N VAL A 375 -7.14 -11.57 7.16
CA VAL A 375 -7.12 -10.12 7.37
C VAL A 375 -8.15 -9.40 6.50
N ILE A 376 -8.41 -9.88 5.29
CA ILE A 376 -9.48 -9.34 4.43
C ILE A 376 -10.84 -9.51 5.10
N GLY A 377 -11.13 -10.73 5.61
CA GLY A 377 -12.37 -11.01 6.33
C GLY A 377 -12.50 -10.18 7.62
N LEU A 378 -11.40 -10.01 8.36
CA LEU A 378 -11.35 -9.16 9.55
C LEU A 378 -11.71 -7.71 9.21
N PHE A 379 -11.06 -7.11 8.21
CA PHE A 379 -11.32 -5.73 7.81
C PHE A 379 -12.76 -5.55 7.30
N THR A 380 -13.22 -6.44 6.42
CA THR A 380 -14.60 -6.38 5.91
C THR A 380 -15.60 -6.53 7.05
N SER A 381 -15.35 -7.43 8.01
CA SER A 381 -16.22 -7.58 9.19
C SER A 381 -16.22 -6.33 10.07
N ILE A 382 -15.06 -5.70 10.30
CA ILE A 382 -14.98 -4.46 11.08
C ILE A 382 -15.78 -3.36 10.39
N LEU A 383 -15.60 -3.15 9.08
CA LEU A 383 -16.32 -2.13 8.33
C LEU A 383 -17.82 -2.40 8.30
N VAL A 384 -18.25 -3.63 7.99
CA VAL A 384 -19.68 -3.98 7.96
C VAL A 384 -20.31 -3.86 9.34
N ASN A 385 -19.66 -4.33 10.41
CA ASN A 385 -20.18 -4.20 11.77
C ASN A 385 -20.27 -2.73 12.18
N TYR A 386 -19.26 -1.93 11.85
CA TYR A 386 -19.29 -0.48 12.09
C TYR A 386 -20.44 0.19 11.35
N LEU A 387 -20.66 -0.16 10.08
CA LEU A 387 -21.79 0.31 9.30
C LEU A 387 -23.14 -0.10 9.90
N LEU A 388 -23.29 -1.34 10.34
CA LEU A 388 -24.51 -1.80 11.00
C LEU A 388 -24.78 -1.05 12.29
N ILE A 389 -23.73 -0.75 13.08
CA ILE A 389 -23.85 0.05 14.30
C ILE A 389 -24.29 1.47 13.94
N LEU A 390 -23.69 2.11 12.92
CA LEU A 390 -24.09 3.44 12.47
C LEU A 390 -25.53 3.49 11.97
N ILE A 391 -25.95 2.51 11.18
CA ILE A 391 -27.34 2.39 10.71
C ILE A 391 -28.28 2.21 11.91
N SER A 392 -27.93 1.36 12.88
CA SER A 392 -28.75 1.14 14.07
C SER A 392 -28.88 2.42 14.89
N PHE A 393 -27.78 3.14 15.10
CA PHE A 393 -27.77 4.41 15.82
C PHE A 393 -28.63 5.46 15.10
N ALA A 394 -28.49 5.58 13.78
CA ALA A 394 -29.30 6.45 12.94
C ALA A 394 -30.81 6.13 13.03
N MET A 395 -31.19 4.85 13.00
CA MET A 395 -32.58 4.44 13.17
C MET A 395 -33.09 4.78 14.58
N THR A 396 -32.30 4.56 15.62
CA THR A 396 -32.66 4.95 17.00
C THR A 396 -32.86 6.45 17.13
N GLN A 397 -31.99 7.26 16.52
CA GLN A 397 -32.11 8.71 16.55
C GLN A 397 -33.40 9.19 15.85
N LYS A 398 -33.69 8.69 14.64
CA LYS A 398 -34.95 9.02 13.93
C LYS A 398 -36.20 8.59 14.70
N MET A 399 -36.15 7.42 15.34
CA MET A 399 -37.26 6.96 16.18
C MET A 399 -37.44 7.87 17.40
N GLY A 400 -36.35 8.32 18.02
CA GLY A 400 -36.39 9.30 19.12
C GLY A 400 -37.01 10.64 18.69
N GLU A 401 -36.58 11.18 17.55
CA GLU A 401 -37.14 12.41 16.97
C GLU A 401 -38.64 12.27 16.67
N GLN A 402 -39.08 11.14 16.11
CA GLN A 402 -40.50 10.87 15.85
C GLN A 402 -41.32 10.81 17.15
N ILE A 403 -40.79 10.19 18.20
CA ILE A 403 -41.43 10.14 19.51
C ILE A 403 -41.54 11.55 20.11
N GLU A 404 -40.50 12.37 19.99
CA GLU A 404 -40.50 13.75 20.48
C GLU A 404 -41.48 14.63 19.70
N GLN A 405 -41.55 14.49 18.38
CA GLN A 405 -42.55 15.16 17.53
C GLN A 405 -43.98 14.73 17.90
N GLN A 406 -44.22 13.43 18.13
CA GLN A 406 -45.52 12.94 18.59
C GLN A 406 -45.88 13.50 19.96
N LYS A 407 -44.90 13.62 20.87
CA LYS A 407 -45.09 14.22 22.19
C LYS A 407 -45.46 15.70 22.09
N ILE A 408 -44.77 16.47 21.25
CA ILE A 408 -45.06 17.89 21.02
C ILE A 408 -46.47 18.05 20.43
N ALA A 409 -46.81 17.26 19.41
CA ALA A 409 -48.16 17.27 18.81
C ALA A 409 -49.26 16.91 19.82
N LEU A 410 -49.00 15.95 20.73
CA LEU A 410 -49.91 15.62 21.83
C LEU A 410 -50.03 16.74 22.86
N GLN A 411 -48.93 17.43 23.20
CA GLN A 411 -48.96 18.58 24.11
C GLN A 411 -49.75 19.76 23.51
N GLU A 412 -49.55 20.05 22.22
CA GLU A 412 -50.34 21.06 21.49
C GLU A 412 -51.83 20.68 21.44
N TRP A 413 -52.16 19.40 21.25
CA TRP A 413 -53.54 18.93 21.22
C TRP A 413 -54.25 19.01 22.58
N ILE A 414 -53.51 18.83 23.68
CA ILE A 414 -54.03 18.92 25.05
C ILE A 414 -54.21 20.39 25.51
N GLY A 415 -53.66 21.37 24.78
CA GLY A 415 -53.95 22.79 24.97
C GLY A 415 -53.26 23.43 26.18
N PHE A 416 -51.96 23.14 26.37
CA PHE A 416 -51.08 23.87 27.28
C PHE A 416 -50.14 24.82 26.54
#